data_AF-A0A2U1W1X0-F1
#
_entry.id   AF-A0A2U1W1X0-F1
#
_cell.length_a   1.000
_cell.length_b   1.000
_cell.length_c   1.000
_cell.angle_alpha   90.00
_cell.angle_beta   90.00
_cell.angle_gamma   90.00
#
_symmetry.space_group_name_H-M   'P 1'
#
loop_
_entity.id
_entity.type
_entity.pdbx_description
1 polymer ?
#
loop_
_entity_poly.entity_id
_entity_poly.type
_entity_poly.pdbx_seq_one_letter_code
_entity_poly.pdbx_strand_id
1 'polypeptide(L)' 'MLQFLATSGLLDGGLKIRPMVLPDRFLDHDTPAKQYEEAGLGAKSIVATALLALGIDALAEVRA' A
#
# COMPACT_ATOMS: atom_id res chain seq x y z
N MET A 1 -12.54 -12.07 -0.83
CA MET A 1 -13.66 -11.11 -0.89
C MET A 1 -13.21 -9.70 -0.51
N LEU A 2 -12.81 -9.45 0.75
CA LEU A 2 -12.43 -8.10 1.23
C LEU A 2 -11.34 -7.41 0.38
N GLN A 3 -10.23 -8.10 0.12
CA GLN A 3 -9.11 -7.55 -0.67
C GLN A 3 -9.60 -6.96 -2.00
N PHE A 4 -10.35 -7.75 -2.78
CA PHE A 4 -10.88 -7.35 -4.06
C PHE A 4 -11.80 -6.13 -3.95
N LEU A 5 -12.78 -6.15 -3.04
CA LEU A 5 -13.72 -5.04 -2.86
C LEU A 5 -13.00 -3.74 -2.48
N ALA A 6 -11.98 -3.84 -1.61
CA ALA A 6 -11.20 -2.72 -1.13
C ALA A 6 -10.27 -2.14 -2.21
N THR A 7 -9.57 -2.99 -2.98
CA THR A 7 -8.64 -2.54 -4.03
C THR A 7 -9.35 -2.07 -5.30
N SER A 8 -10.56 -2.56 -5.57
CA SER A 8 -11.40 -2.09 -6.68
C SER A 8 -12.21 -0.82 -6.33
N GLY A 9 -12.02 -0.26 -5.13
CA GLY A 9 -12.69 0.99 -4.71
C GLY A 9 -14.18 0.84 -4.40
N LEU A 10 -14.71 -0.40 -4.36
CA LEU A 10 -16.13 -0.66 -4.11
C LEU A 10 -16.56 -0.33 -2.67
N LEU A 11 -15.61 -0.11 -1.77
CA LEU A 11 -15.84 0.28 -0.37
C LEU A 11 -15.53 1.78 -0.09
N ASP A 12 -15.19 2.57 -1.11
CA ASP A 12 -14.67 3.93 -0.91
C ASP A 12 -15.73 5.00 -0.61
N GLY A 13 -17.01 4.63 -0.52
CA GLY A 13 -18.14 5.55 -0.26
C GLY A 13 -18.21 6.12 1.16
N GLY A 14 -17.34 5.66 2.08
CA GLY A 14 -17.26 6.20 3.44
C GLY A 14 -15.90 5.92 4.07
N LEU A 15 -15.64 4.67 4.44
CA LEU A 15 -14.35 4.24 4.99
C LEU A 15 -13.51 3.58 3.91
N LYS A 16 -12.39 4.22 3.55
CA LYS A 16 -11.41 3.64 2.63
C LYS A 16 -10.58 2.59 3.34
N ILE A 17 -10.60 1.37 2.82
CA ILE A 17 -9.82 0.24 3.34
C ILE A 17 -8.76 -0.10 2.29
N ARG A 18 -7.50 -0.25 2.70
CA ARG A 18 -6.40 -0.70 1.84
C ARG A 18 -5.61 -1.79 2.55
N PRO A 19 -5.97 -3.08 2.36
CA PRO A 19 -5.24 -4.15 3.01
C PRO A 19 -3.89 -4.34 2.32
N MET A 20 -2.84 -4.35 3.13
CA MET A 20 -1.47 -4.61 2.70
C MET A 20 -1.07 -6.00 3.20
N VAL A 21 -0.75 -6.88 2.26
CA VAL A 21 -0.51 -8.31 2.52
C VAL A 21 0.82 -8.73 1.91
N LEU A 22 1.37 -9.85 2.39
CA LEU A 22 2.54 -10.44 1.76
C LEU A 22 2.21 -10.81 0.31
N PRO A 23 3.09 -10.47 -0.64
CA PRO A 23 2.87 -10.79 -2.04
C PRO A 23 3.00 -12.29 -2.29
N ASP A 24 2.25 -12.80 -3.26
CA ASP A 24 2.33 -14.20 -3.69
C ASP A 24 3.55 -14.41 -4.60
N ARG A 25 4.74 -14.25 -4.02
CA ARG A 25 6.04 -14.48 -4.65
C ARG A 25 7.05 -14.85 -3.57
N PHE A 26 8.14 -15.49 -3.98
CA PHE A 26 9.26 -15.71 -3.06
C PHE A 26 9.90 -14.36 -2.68
N LEU A 27 10.27 -14.25 -1.41
CA LEU A 27 11.12 -13.20 -0.84
C LEU A 27 12.43 -13.86 -0.44
N ASP A 28 13.55 -13.24 -0.79
CA ASP A 28 14.86 -13.74 -0.40
C ASP A 28 15.04 -13.61 1.12
N HIS A 29 15.84 -14.50 1.69
CA HIS A 29 16.15 -14.43 3.11
C HIS A 29 17.06 -13.24 3.40
N ASP A 30 16.60 -12.34 4.26
CA ASP A 30 17.37 -11.22 4.77
C ASP A 30 16.84 -10.88 6.18
N THR A 31 17.36 -9.82 6.78
CA THR A 31 16.80 -9.23 7.99
C THR A 31 15.30 -8.95 7.83
N PRO A 32 14.47 -9.18 8.88
CA PRO A 32 13.03 -8.98 8.79
C PRO A 32 12.64 -7.60 8.27
N ALA A 33 13.36 -6.55 8.67
CA ALA A 33 13.11 -5.18 8.23
C ALA A 33 13.20 -5.04 6.70
N LYS A 34 14.24 -5.61 6.08
CA LYS A 34 14.40 -5.56 4.62
C LYS A 34 13.38 -6.42 3.90
N GLN A 35 13.03 -7.58 4.44
CA GLN A 35 11.98 -8.43 3.87
C GLN A 35 10.63 -7.71 3.84
N TYR A 36 10.29 -6.95 4.90
CA TYR A 36 9.07 -6.13 4.91
C TYR A 36 9.14 -4.95 3.94
N GLU A 37 10.28 -4.29 3.80
CA GLU A 37 10.47 -3.24 2.78
C GLU A 37 10.31 -3.82 1.36
N GLU A 38 10.91 -4.99 1.08
CA GLU A 38 10.79 -5.68 -0.22
C GLU A 38 9.34 -6.15 -0.50
N ALA A 39 8.63 -6.58 0.54
CA ALA A 39 7.20 -6.92 0.46
C ALA A 39 6.29 -5.68 0.31
N GLY A 40 6.83 -4.47 0.42
CA GLY A 40 6.05 -3.23 0.39
C GLY A 40 5.22 -3.02 1.67
N LEU A 41 5.58 -3.64 2.79
CA LEU A 41 4.89 -3.57 4.08
C LEU A 41 5.62 -2.66 5.09
N GLY A 42 6.66 -1.94 4.64
CA GLY A 42 7.39 -0.96 5.43
C GLY A 42 6.60 0.34 5.68
N ALA A 43 7.11 1.16 6.60
CA ALA A 43 6.44 2.39 7.03
C ALA A 43 6.20 3.37 5.86
N LYS A 44 7.17 3.52 4.95
CA LYS A 44 7.04 4.39 3.77
C LYS A 44 5.92 3.94 2.85
N SER A 45 5.82 2.64 2.62
CA SER A 45 4.78 2.04 1.77
C SER A 45 3.39 2.14 2.39
N ILE A 46 3.28 2.02 3.72
CA ILE A 46 2.01 2.25 4.45
C ILE A 46 1.55 3.69 4.27
N VAL A 47 2.44 4.67 4.47
CA VAL A 47 2.12 6.09 4.30
C VAL A 47 1.72 6.38 2.86
N ALA A 48 2.49 5.88 1.88
CA ALA A 48 2.16 6.04 0.46
C ALA A 48 0.78 5.46 0.13
N THR A 49 0.48 4.26 0.61
CA THR A 49 -0.82 3.59 0.42
C THR A 49 -1.96 4.41 1.02
N ALA A 50 -1.77 4.98 2.21
CA ALA A 50 -2.77 5.82 2.86
C ALA A 50 -3.02 7.13 2.11
N LEU A 51 -1.97 7.82 1.66
CA LEU A 51 -2.08 9.06 0.89
C LEU A 51 -2.76 8.83 -0.47
N LEU A 52 -2.35 7.77 -1.18
CA LEU A 52 -2.98 7.36 -2.44
C LEU A 52 -4.45 7.00 -2.22
N ALA A 53 -4.79 6.30 -1.14
CA ALA A 53 -6.19 6.03 -0.80
C ALA A 53 -6.99 7.32 -0.63
N LEU A 54 -6.42 8.34 0.01
CA LEU A 54 -7.07 9.64 0.19
C LEU A 54 -7.16 10.46 -1.09
N GLY A 55 -6.55 10.04 -2.21
CA GLY A 55 -6.46 10.82 -3.43
C GLY A 55 -5.50 12.00 -3.30
N ILE A 56 -4.62 11.97 -2.30
CA ILE A 56 -3.48 12.87 -2.18
C ILE A 56 -2.41 12.23 -3.06
N ASP A 57 -2.59 12.43 -4.36
CA ASP A 57 -1.64 12.00 -5.36
C ASP A 57 -0.30 12.67 -5.08
N ALA A 58 0.78 12.02 -5.49
CA ALA A 58 2.14 12.50 -5.39
C ALA A 58 2.39 13.71 -6.33
N LEU A 59 1.58 14.78 -6.23
CA LEU A 59 1.73 16.07 -6.93
C LEU A 59 2.96 16.88 -6.46
N ALA A 60 3.87 16.27 -5.70
CA ALA A 60 5.19 16.83 -5.42
C ALA A 60 6.18 16.67 -6.59
N GLU A 61 5.80 16.02 -7.70
CA GLU A 61 6.56 16.08 -8.97
C GLU A 61 6.11 17.22 -9.92
N VAL A 62 5.14 18.07 -9.54
CA VAL A 62 4.64 19.17 -10.42
C VAL A 62 4.91 20.58 -9.85
N ARG A 63 5.60 20.70 -8.71
CA ARG A 63 6.05 22.01 -8.17
C ARG A 63 7.41 21.95 -7.46
N ALA A 64 8.48 21.63 -8.19
CA ALA A 64 9.85 22.10 -7.95
C ALA A 64 10.74 21.76 -9.15
#